data_AF-A0A372YMY6-F1
#
_entry.id   AF-A0A372YMY6-F1
#
_cell.length_a   1.000
_cell.length_b   1.000
_cell.length_c   1.000
_cell.angle_alpha   90.00
_cell.angle_beta   90.00
_cell.angle_gamma   90.00
#
_symmetry.space_group_name_H-M   'P 1'
#
loop_
_entity.id
_entity.type
_entity.pdbx_description
1 polymer ?
#
loop_
_entity_poly.entity_id
_entity_poly.type
_entity_poly.pdbx_seq_one_letter_code
_entity_poly.pdbx_strand_id
1 'polypeptide(L)'
;MPYYDSEAIERARQVDLLTYLQTCEPQELVHVSGNVYCTKTHDSLRISNGKWCWFSRGIGGYSALDYLIKVNGYSFMDAMETITGRAAIKPPSFVPAPKEEKPKHLLLPQAAADNQAMVDYLKKRGIDPGVIDYCIQTGRLYESRNKGHSNVVFVGFDKDGKARFGCLRGIGEGRFHGDLSGSDKHYSFALPACVENPAVHLCESAIDVMSYATLCKLDGIDWRRHNLLSLAGIYQPKKVLAESKLPVALTRFLEDHPSIKTIYLHLDNDGPGRLATKAIMAVIPKEYEVKNRPPPTGKDVNDTLCHRLGIPIRCSNGKEHER
;
A
#
# COMPACT_ATOMS: atom_id res chain seq x y z
N MET A 1 35.53 -10.69 28.46
CA MET A 1 34.68 -10.10 27.40
C MET A 1 33.99 -8.90 28.02
N PRO A 2 34.03 -7.70 27.41
CA PRO A 2 33.32 -6.56 27.99
C PRO A 2 31.83 -6.92 27.98
N TYR A 3 31.25 -7.05 29.17
CA TYR A 3 29.84 -7.33 29.36
C TYR A 3 29.20 -5.99 29.67
N TYR A 4 28.36 -5.49 28.76
CA TYR A 4 27.57 -4.31 29.03
C TYR A 4 26.53 -4.66 30.11
N ASP A 5 26.42 -3.83 31.13
CA ASP A 5 25.35 -3.98 32.11
C ASP A 5 23.98 -3.72 31.46
N SER A 6 22.92 -4.15 32.13
CA SER A 6 21.55 -3.99 31.62
C SER A 6 21.18 -2.53 31.37
N GLU A 7 21.73 -1.62 32.18
CA GLU A 7 21.45 -0.19 32.10
C GLU A 7 22.07 0.45 30.85
N ALA A 8 23.30 0.08 30.50
CA ALA A 8 23.97 0.53 29.28
C ALA A 8 23.25 0.04 28.03
N ILE A 9 22.74 -1.20 28.06
CA ILE A 9 21.94 -1.77 26.96
C ILE A 9 20.61 -1.02 26.82
N GLU A 10 19.94 -0.72 27.93
CA GLU A 10 18.70 0.07 27.91
C GLU A 10 18.94 1.50 27.39
N ARG A 11 20.00 2.16 27.85
CA ARG A 11 20.40 3.48 27.34
C ARG A 11 20.67 3.46 25.83
N ALA A 12 21.37 2.44 25.31
CA ALA A 12 21.62 2.31 23.88
C ALA A 12 20.33 2.06 23.07
N ARG A 13 19.35 1.34 23.64
CA ARG A 13 18.04 1.10 23.01
C ARG A 13 17.15 2.35 22.96
N GLN A 14 17.38 3.32 23.84
CA GLN A 14 16.64 4.59 23.85
C GLN A 14 17.08 5.55 22.73
N VAL A 15 18.25 5.33 22.13
CA VAL A 15 18.72 6.13 20.98
C VAL A 15 17.92 5.72 19.74
N ASP A 16 17.07 6.60 19.25
CA ASP A 16 16.35 6.38 18.00
C ASP A 16 17.26 6.59 16.77
N LEU A 17 16.88 5.98 15.65
CA LEU A 17 17.68 6.01 14.44
C LEU A 17 17.84 7.42 13.84
N LEU A 18 16.82 8.28 13.93
CA LEU A 18 16.89 9.63 13.36
C LEU A 18 17.95 10.44 14.11
N THR A 19 17.91 10.43 15.45
CA THR A 19 18.89 11.12 16.29
C THR A 19 20.32 10.60 16.04
N TYR A 20 20.47 9.28 15.93
CA TYR A 20 21.77 8.66 15.62
C TYR A 20 22.32 9.16 14.28
N LEU A 21 21.53 9.06 13.20
CA LEU A 21 21.99 9.47 11.87
C LEU A 21 22.23 10.98 11.79
N GLN A 22 21.39 11.83 12.40
CA GLN A 22 21.61 13.28 12.42
C GLN A 22 22.95 13.65 13.10
N THR A 23 23.29 12.93 14.16
CA THR A 23 24.50 13.22 14.95
C THR A 23 25.76 12.64 14.31
N CYS A 24 25.64 11.43 13.75
CA CYS A 24 26.79 10.65 13.34
C CYS A 24 27.04 10.60 11.85
N GLU A 25 25.97 10.46 11.08
CA GLU A 25 26.01 10.18 9.64
C GLU A 25 24.96 11.05 8.92
N PRO A 26 24.97 12.39 9.10
CA PRO A 26 23.93 13.27 8.58
C PRO A 26 23.85 13.21 7.04
N GLN A 27 24.95 12.86 6.37
CA GLN A 27 25.01 12.65 4.93
C GLN A 27 24.16 11.47 4.43
N GLU A 28 23.85 10.51 5.31
CA GLU A 28 22.95 9.41 4.96
C GLU A 28 21.48 9.84 5.00
N LEU A 29 21.12 10.92 5.70
CA LEU A 29 19.71 11.33 5.82
C LEU A 29 19.25 12.14 4.60
N VAL A 30 18.17 11.66 3.98
CA VAL A 30 17.45 12.37 2.93
C VAL A 30 16.04 12.66 3.41
N HIS A 31 15.67 13.95 3.42
CA HIS A 31 14.31 14.37 3.76
C HIS A 31 13.33 14.02 2.65
N VAL A 32 12.17 13.50 3.02
CA VAL A 32 11.15 13.05 2.06
C VAL A 32 9.94 13.97 2.09
N SER A 33 9.26 14.02 3.24
CA SER A 33 8.09 14.87 3.47
C SER A 33 7.70 14.83 4.95
N GLY A 34 7.19 15.95 5.48
CA GLY A 34 6.80 16.04 6.90
C GLY A 34 7.93 15.58 7.83
N ASN A 35 7.62 14.64 8.73
CA ASN A 35 8.57 14.00 9.66
C ASN A 35 9.12 12.65 9.14
N VAL A 36 9.11 12.44 7.83
CA VAL A 36 9.59 11.20 7.19
C VAL A 36 10.93 11.45 6.49
N TYR A 37 11.90 10.61 6.83
CA TYR A 37 13.24 10.59 6.23
C TYR A 37 13.50 9.22 5.59
N CYS A 38 14.42 9.16 4.63
CA CYS A 38 15.03 7.91 4.16
C CYS A 38 16.54 7.98 4.24
N THR A 39 17.22 6.85 4.02
CA THR A 39 18.67 6.86 3.88
C THR A 39 19.08 6.99 2.41
N LYS A 40 20.24 7.60 2.17
CA LYS A 40 20.84 7.72 0.83
C LYS A 40 21.20 6.35 0.26
N THR A 41 21.73 5.47 1.11
CA THR A 41 22.12 4.10 0.71
C THR A 41 20.92 3.17 0.51
N HIS A 42 19.82 3.38 1.23
CA HIS A 42 18.62 2.55 1.15
C HIS A 42 17.37 3.40 0.97
N ASP A 43 17.03 3.70 -0.28
CA ASP A 43 15.89 4.53 -0.67
C ASP A 43 14.52 4.00 -0.18
N SER A 44 14.41 2.68 0.00
CA SER A 44 13.24 1.99 0.53
C SER A 44 13.22 1.89 2.05
N LEU A 45 14.23 2.41 2.76
CA LEU A 45 14.22 2.52 4.22
C LEU A 45 13.59 3.86 4.60
N ARG A 46 12.49 3.82 5.37
CA ARG A 46 11.81 5.01 5.88
C ARG A 46 11.94 5.10 7.39
N ILE A 47 12.21 6.31 7.87
CA ILE A 47 12.34 6.67 9.29
C ILE A 47 11.23 7.67 9.61
N SER A 48 10.38 7.36 10.58
CA SER A 48 9.28 8.23 11.01
C SER A 48 8.77 7.82 12.39
N ASN A 49 8.31 8.77 13.20
CA ASN A 49 7.65 8.51 14.50
C ASN A 49 8.44 7.58 15.44
N GLY A 50 9.76 7.75 15.54
CA GLY A 50 10.61 6.92 16.41
C GLY A 50 10.76 5.45 15.98
N LYS A 51 10.39 5.12 14.73
CA LYS A 51 10.59 3.81 14.13
C LYS A 51 11.18 3.92 12.73
N TRP A 52 11.75 2.83 12.26
CA TRP A 52 12.23 2.72 10.90
C TRP A 52 11.82 1.37 10.28
N CYS A 53 11.57 1.38 8.97
CA CYS A 53 11.14 0.21 8.21
C CYS A 53 11.89 0.17 6.87
N TRP A 54 12.55 -0.94 6.58
CA TRP A 54 13.17 -1.22 5.30
C TRP A 54 12.23 -2.07 4.44
N PHE A 55 11.44 -1.39 3.60
CA PHE A 55 10.32 -2.01 2.89
C PHE A 55 10.75 -3.10 1.91
N SER A 56 11.87 -2.94 1.21
CA SER A 56 12.34 -3.97 0.25
C SER A 56 12.88 -5.24 0.93
N ARG A 57 13.22 -5.17 2.22
CA ARG A 57 13.76 -6.30 3.00
C ARG A 57 12.78 -6.84 4.06
N GLY A 58 11.66 -6.16 4.29
CA GLY A 58 10.64 -6.57 5.26
C GLY A 58 11.14 -6.55 6.72
N ILE A 59 12.13 -5.70 7.03
CA ILE A 59 12.70 -5.58 8.38
C ILE A 59 12.48 -4.18 8.94
N GLY A 60 12.39 -4.06 10.26
CA GLY A 60 12.20 -2.78 10.93
C GLY A 60 12.72 -2.81 12.36
N GLY A 61 12.70 -1.63 12.98
CA GLY A 61 13.18 -1.43 14.35
C GLY A 61 12.75 -0.09 14.91
N TYR A 62 13.06 0.11 16.18
CA TYR A 62 12.77 1.34 16.91
C TYR A 62 14.05 2.10 17.24
N SER A 63 15.13 1.36 17.52
CA SER A 63 16.41 1.93 17.96
C SER A 63 17.44 2.03 16.83
N ALA A 64 18.45 2.87 17.04
CA ALA A 64 19.67 2.87 16.23
C ALA A 64 20.46 1.56 16.38
N LEU A 65 20.39 0.92 17.56
CA LEU A 65 21.01 -0.38 17.81
C LEU A 65 20.43 -1.46 16.89
N ASP A 66 19.10 -1.50 16.75
CA ASP A 66 18.43 -2.41 15.81
C ASP A 66 18.91 -2.17 14.37
N TYR A 67 19.11 -0.92 13.99
CA TYR A 67 19.53 -0.55 12.64
C TYR A 67 20.95 -1.02 12.35
N LEU A 68 21.91 -0.76 13.26
CA LEU A 68 23.29 -1.18 13.08
C LEU A 68 23.41 -2.70 12.92
N ILE A 69 22.64 -3.46 13.70
CA ILE A 69 22.64 -4.92 13.62
C ILE A 69 21.94 -5.42 12.35
N LYS A 70 20.70 -4.98 12.11
CA LYS A 70 19.83 -5.55 11.07
C LYS A 70 20.11 -5.00 9.67
N VAL A 71 20.65 -3.78 9.57
CA VAL A 71 20.89 -3.08 8.31
C VAL A 71 22.38 -3.04 7.99
N ASN A 72 23.22 -2.59 8.92
CA ASN A 72 24.66 -2.48 8.70
C ASN A 72 25.40 -3.80 8.98
N GLY A 73 24.73 -4.83 9.51
CA GLY A 73 25.30 -6.16 9.73
C GLY A 73 26.28 -6.23 10.91
N TYR A 74 26.23 -5.28 11.84
CA TYR A 74 27.14 -5.23 12.98
C TYR A 74 26.82 -6.35 13.97
N SER A 75 27.85 -6.87 14.64
CA SER A 75 27.61 -7.68 15.83
C SER A 75 26.98 -6.81 16.93
N PHE A 76 26.31 -7.43 17.89
CA PHE A 76 25.75 -6.70 19.03
C PHE A 76 26.83 -5.87 19.76
N MET A 77 28.03 -6.43 19.90
CA MET A 77 29.15 -5.76 20.57
C MET A 77 29.63 -4.54 19.79
N ASP A 78 29.81 -4.67 18.48
CA ASP A 78 30.26 -3.55 17.63
C ASP A 78 29.20 -2.46 17.55
N ALA A 79 27.92 -2.84 17.51
CA ALA A 79 26.80 -1.89 17.51
C ALA A 79 26.72 -1.13 18.84
N MET A 80 26.90 -1.83 19.96
CA MET A 80 26.97 -1.20 21.29
C MET A 80 28.18 -0.28 21.41
N GLU A 81 29.36 -0.69 20.95
CA GLU A 81 30.57 0.14 20.96
C GLU A 81 30.40 1.38 20.07
N THR A 82 29.75 1.24 18.91
CA THR A 82 29.47 2.37 18.01
C THR A 82 28.54 3.40 18.65
N ILE A 83 27.52 2.95 19.39
CA ILE A 83 26.57 3.84 20.07
C ILE A 83 27.19 4.46 21.32
N THR A 84 27.94 3.69 22.10
CA THR A 84 28.52 4.14 23.38
C THR A 84 29.82 4.91 23.22
N GLY A 85 30.68 4.52 22.27
CA GLY A 85 31.96 5.17 21.96
C GLY A 85 31.82 6.54 21.31
N ARG A 86 30.66 6.82 20.71
CA ARG A 86 30.25 8.17 20.29
C ARG A 86 29.57 8.88 21.46
N ALA A 87 30.37 9.18 22.50
CA ALA A 87 30.00 9.60 23.86
C ALA A 87 29.10 10.87 24.00
N ALA A 88 28.55 11.42 22.92
CA ALA A 88 27.74 12.63 22.91
C ALA A 88 26.30 12.43 22.40
N ILE A 89 25.91 11.23 21.96
CA ILE A 89 24.51 10.99 21.57
C ILE A 89 23.67 10.84 22.83
N LYS A 90 23.23 11.97 23.37
CA LYS A 90 22.20 11.94 24.41
C LYS A 90 20.94 11.34 23.77
N PRO A 91 20.29 10.34 24.40
CA PRO A 91 18.95 9.96 23.98
C PRO A 91 18.12 11.25 23.95
N PRO A 92 17.25 11.44 22.94
CA PRO A 92 16.45 12.64 22.87
C PRO A 92 15.74 12.83 24.22
N SER A 93 15.82 14.04 24.77
CA SER A 93 15.20 14.40 26.07
C SER A 93 13.69 14.14 26.10
N PHE A 94 13.13 13.86 24.93
CA PHE A 94 11.77 13.43 24.71
C PHE A 94 11.80 12.16 23.86
N VAL A 95 11.65 10.98 24.48
CA VAL A 95 11.10 9.83 23.79
C VAL A 95 9.62 10.16 23.63
N PRO A 96 9.09 10.40 22.41
CA PRO A 96 7.65 10.51 22.26
C PRO A 96 7.10 9.17 22.76
N ALA A 97 6.38 9.18 23.89
CA ALA A 97 5.52 8.07 24.25
C ALA A 97 4.76 7.68 22.97
N PRO A 98 4.54 6.37 22.68
CA PRO A 98 3.75 5.96 21.55
C PRO A 98 2.43 6.73 21.62
N LYS A 99 2.33 7.82 20.84
CA LYS A 99 1.11 8.59 20.79
C LYS A 99 0.14 7.59 20.22
N GLU A 100 -0.87 7.20 21.00
CA GLU A 100 -2.07 6.61 20.42
C GLU A 100 -2.38 7.48 19.19
N GLU A 101 -2.26 6.88 18.01
CA GLU A 101 -2.50 7.62 16.78
C GLU A 101 -3.97 8.01 16.86
N LYS A 102 -4.23 9.28 17.25
CA LYS A 102 -5.57 9.84 17.19
C LYS A 102 -6.11 9.50 15.80
N PRO A 103 -7.34 8.98 15.67
CA PRO A 103 -7.89 8.58 14.39
C PRO A 103 -7.69 9.72 13.40
N LYS A 104 -6.80 9.50 12.42
CA LYS A 104 -6.45 10.52 11.43
C LYS A 104 -7.69 10.71 10.57
N HIS A 105 -8.25 11.91 10.56
CA HIS A 105 -9.33 12.24 9.64
C HIS A 105 -8.81 12.13 8.20
N LEU A 106 -9.57 11.47 7.33
CA LEU A 106 -9.24 11.37 5.91
C LEU A 106 -9.17 12.77 5.31
N LEU A 107 -8.04 13.10 4.71
CA LEU A 107 -7.82 14.37 4.01
C LEU A 107 -7.92 14.13 2.51
N LEU A 108 -9.09 14.42 1.95
CA LEU A 108 -9.31 14.42 0.51
C LEU A 108 -8.75 15.71 -0.12
N PRO A 109 -7.99 15.63 -1.22
CA PRO A 109 -7.56 16.81 -1.96
C PRO A 109 -8.77 17.55 -2.55
N GLN A 110 -8.60 18.84 -2.84
CA GLN A 110 -9.61 19.61 -3.53
C GLN A 110 -9.85 19.03 -4.93
N ALA A 111 -11.12 18.86 -5.28
CA ALA A 111 -11.53 18.47 -6.62
C ALA A 111 -11.13 19.55 -7.64
N ALA A 112 -10.69 19.13 -8.82
CA ALA A 112 -10.50 20.00 -9.96
C ALA A 112 -11.85 20.54 -10.47
N ALA A 113 -11.81 21.58 -11.30
CA ALA A 113 -13.01 22.17 -11.89
C ALA A 113 -13.76 21.19 -12.82
N ASP A 114 -13.04 20.26 -13.40
CA ASP A 114 -13.55 19.20 -14.27
C ASP A 114 -12.74 17.90 -14.07
N ASN A 115 -13.24 16.82 -14.65
CA ASN A 115 -12.63 15.49 -14.58
C ASN A 115 -11.96 15.05 -15.90
N GLN A 116 -11.71 15.98 -16.83
CA GLN A 116 -11.40 15.65 -18.23
C GLN A 116 -10.10 14.85 -18.36
N ALA A 117 -9.03 15.28 -17.69
CA ALA A 117 -7.73 14.61 -17.78
C ALA A 117 -7.77 13.21 -17.16
N MET A 118 -8.50 13.07 -16.04
CA MET A 118 -8.75 11.78 -15.40
C MET A 118 -9.55 10.83 -16.31
N VAL A 119 -10.64 11.30 -16.92
CA VAL A 119 -11.48 10.49 -17.82
C VAL A 119 -10.65 10.03 -19.02
N ASP A 120 -9.89 10.93 -19.64
CA ASP A 120 -9.03 10.60 -20.78
C ASP A 120 -7.93 9.59 -20.40
N TYR A 121 -7.36 9.72 -19.21
CA TYR A 121 -6.38 8.76 -18.68
C TYR A 121 -6.98 7.36 -18.51
N LEU A 122 -8.14 7.24 -17.89
CA LEU A 122 -8.77 5.95 -17.63
C LEU A 122 -9.28 5.29 -18.91
N LYS A 123 -9.77 6.09 -19.88
CA LYS A 123 -10.11 5.60 -21.24
C LYS A 123 -8.89 5.08 -21.98
N LYS A 124 -7.73 5.77 -21.88
CA LYS A 124 -6.46 5.27 -22.43
C LYS A 124 -5.97 3.98 -21.77
N ARG A 125 -6.42 3.69 -20.55
CA ARG A 125 -6.22 2.40 -19.84
C ARG A 125 -7.28 1.36 -20.21
N GLY A 126 -8.13 1.64 -21.20
CA GLY A 126 -9.16 0.73 -21.70
C GLY A 126 -10.43 0.64 -20.84
N ILE A 127 -10.55 1.42 -19.77
CA ILE A 127 -11.71 1.34 -18.86
C ILE A 127 -12.94 1.91 -19.55
N ASP A 128 -14.06 1.17 -19.46
CA ASP A 128 -15.32 1.54 -20.08
C ASP A 128 -15.86 2.89 -19.56
N PRO A 129 -16.33 3.79 -20.44
CA PRO A 129 -16.90 5.08 -20.03
C PRO A 129 -18.03 4.95 -19.02
N GLY A 130 -18.91 3.95 -19.14
CA GLY A 130 -20.01 3.74 -18.21
C GLY A 130 -19.55 3.30 -16.81
N VAL A 131 -18.43 2.59 -16.70
CA VAL A 131 -17.79 2.28 -15.40
C VAL A 131 -17.20 3.54 -14.79
N ILE A 132 -16.53 4.37 -15.59
CA ILE A 132 -15.97 5.66 -15.14
C ILE A 132 -17.09 6.58 -14.64
N ASP A 133 -18.14 6.77 -15.44
CA ASP A 133 -19.26 7.65 -15.13
C ASP A 133 -19.98 7.21 -13.85
N TYR A 134 -20.20 5.91 -13.66
CA TYR A 134 -20.76 5.37 -12.42
C TYR A 134 -19.89 5.73 -11.21
N CYS A 135 -18.57 5.59 -11.32
CA CYS A 135 -17.67 5.90 -10.21
C CYS A 135 -17.65 7.41 -9.90
N ILE A 136 -17.77 8.28 -10.91
CA ILE A 136 -17.89 9.73 -10.71
C ILE A 136 -19.21 10.07 -10.02
N GLN A 137 -20.34 9.58 -10.57
CA GLN A 137 -21.68 9.86 -10.05
C GLN A 137 -21.86 9.39 -8.60
N THR A 138 -21.17 8.33 -8.22
CA THR A 138 -21.23 7.80 -6.85
C THR A 138 -20.12 8.31 -5.94
N GLY A 139 -19.36 9.32 -6.37
CA GLY A 139 -18.31 9.97 -5.56
C GLY A 139 -17.06 9.12 -5.31
N ARG A 140 -16.95 7.95 -5.95
CA ARG A 140 -15.81 7.03 -5.83
C ARG A 140 -14.59 7.49 -6.62
N LEU A 141 -14.77 8.45 -7.52
CA LEU A 141 -13.76 8.87 -8.48
C LEU A 141 -13.89 10.36 -8.77
N TYR A 142 -12.79 11.10 -8.67
CA TYR A 142 -12.71 12.49 -9.14
C TYR A 142 -11.26 12.88 -9.46
N GLU A 143 -11.08 13.94 -10.25
CA GLU A 143 -9.78 14.52 -10.54
C GLU A 143 -9.39 15.51 -9.43
N SER A 144 -8.16 15.41 -8.94
CA SER A 144 -7.54 16.49 -8.17
C SER A 144 -6.41 17.12 -8.96
N ARG A 145 -6.25 18.45 -8.83
CA ARG A 145 -5.15 19.19 -9.45
C ARG A 145 -4.39 19.96 -8.39
N ASN A 146 -3.11 19.66 -8.23
CA ASN A 146 -2.24 20.34 -7.27
C ASN A 146 -0.90 20.69 -7.93
N LYS A 147 -0.52 21.97 -7.89
CA LYS A 147 0.75 22.49 -8.43
C LYS A 147 1.07 22.00 -9.86
N GLY A 148 0.07 21.97 -10.73
CA GLY A 148 0.23 21.54 -12.13
C GLY A 148 0.18 20.02 -12.35
N HIS A 149 0.03 19.22 -11.30
CA HIS A 149 -0.13 17.77 -11.40
C HIS A 149 -1.59 17.37 -11.23
N SER A 150 -2.15 16.69 -12.25
CA SER A 150 -3.45 16.04 -12.15
C SER A 150 -3.32 14.61 -11.66
N ASN A 151 -4.21 14.22 -10.74
CA ASN A 151 -4.30 12.87 -10.22
C ASN A 151 -5.74 12.38 -10.31
N VAL A 152 -5.88 11.08 -10.58
CA VAL A 152 -7.08 10.32 -10.26
C VAL A 152 -7.13 10.13 -8.75
N VAL A 153 -8.25 10.47 -8.13
CA VAL A 153 -8.53 10.17 -6.72
C VAL A 153 -9.56 9.06 -6.66
N PHE A 154 -9.19 7.93 -6.08
CA PHE A 154 -10.10 6.83 -5.80
C PHE A 154 -10.54 6.94 -4.34
N VAL A 155 -11.84 6.85 -4.08
CA VAL A 155 -12.43 7.01 -2.74
C VAL A 155 -13.15 5.72 -2.34
N GLY A 156 -12.96 5.31 -1.10
CA GLY A 156 -13.67 4.21 -0.48
C GLY A 156 -14.53 4.68 0.69
N PHE A 157 -15.66 4.02 0.87
CA PHE A 157 -16.74 4.45 1.76
C PHE A 157 -17.06 3.35 2.78
N ASP A 158 -17.50 3.76 3.96
CA ASP A 158 -18.18 2.84 4.87
C ASP A 158 -19.65 2.63 4.47
N LYS A 159 -20.33 1.72 5.18
CA LYS A 159 -21.74 1.37 4.95
C LYS A 159 -22.71 2.55 5.08
N ASP A 160 -22.32 3.60 5.81
CA ASP A 160 -23.12 4.80 6.02
C ASP A 160 -22.87 5.85 4.92
N GLY A 161 -22.04 5.52 3.91
CA GLY A 161 -21.71 6.39 2.79
C GLY A 161 -20.67 7.46 3.12
N LYS A 162 -19.96 7.34 4.26
CA LYS A 162 -18.91 8.29 4.63
C LYS A 162 -17.59 7.87 4.00
N ALA A 163 -16.86 8.83 3.43
CA ALA A 163 -15.53 8.58 2.89
C ALA A 163 -14.55 8.24 4.01
N ARG A 164 -13.87 7.09 3.90
CA ARG A 164 -12.92 6.56 4.91
C ARG A 164 -11.56 6.22 4.33
N PHE A 165 -11.48 6.05 3.01
CA PHE A 165 -10.26 5.75 2.30
C PHE A 165 -10.11 6.67 1.09
N GLY A 166 -8.87 7.02 0.73
CA GLY A 166 -8.61 7.41 -0.64
C GLY A 166 -7.17 7.16 -1.08
N CYS A 167 -6.97 6.98 -2.38
CA CYS A 167 -5.64 6.85 -2.95
C CYS A 167 -5.53 7.66 -4.24
N LEU A 168 -4.29 8.05 -4.56
CA LEU A 168 -3.94 8.85 -5.71
C LEU A 168 -3.28 8.00 -6.78
N ARG A 169 -3.55 8.35 -8.03
CA ARG A 169 -2.80 7.92 -9.20
C ARG A 169 -2.51 9.13 -10.09
N GLY A 170 -1.25 9.43 -10.32
CA GLY A 170 -0.83 10.49 -11.23
C GLY A 170 -1.22 10.18 -12.69
N ILE A 171 -1.67 11.22 -13.40
CA ILE A 171 -2.10 11.14 -14.81
C ILE A 171 -0.92 11.41 -15.79
N GLY A 172 0.19 11.97 -15.28
CA GLY A 172 1.37 12.33 -16.08
C GLY A 172 2.35 11.19 -16.37
N GLU A 173 3.51 11.55 -16.93
CA GLU A 173 4.57 10.59 -17.32
C GLU A 173 5.26 9.94 -16.12
N GLY A 174 5.31 10.63 -14.98
CA GLY A 174 5.84 10.09 -13.72
C GLY A 174 4.85 9.14 -13.04
N ARG A 175 5.33 7.96 -12.62
CA ARG A 175 4.55 6.98 -11.86
C ARG A 175 4.38 7.47 -10.42
N PHE A 176 3.33 8.25 -10.16
CA PHE A 176 2.93 8.64 -8.81
C PHE A 176 1.71 7.84 -8.36
N HIS A 177 1.80 7.16 -7.22
CA HIS A 177 0.64 6.57 -6.56
C HIS A 177 0.88 6.49 -5.04
N GLY A 178 -0.20 6.55 -4.27
CA GLY A 178 -0.11 6.43 -2.82
C GLY A 178 -1.45 6.67 -2.13
N ASP A 179 -1.56 6.18 -0.90
CA ASP A 179 -2.74 6.42 -0.06
C ASP A 179 -2.74 7.86 0.46
N LEU A 180 -3.93 8.45 0.61
CA LEU A 180 -4.12 9.76 1.20
C LEU A 180 -3.91 9.73 2.71
N SER A 181 -3.57 10.88 3.29
CA SER A 181 -3.46 11.01 4.74
C SER A 181 -4.78 10.70 5.42
N GLY A 182 -4.74 9.81 6.42
CA GLY A 182 -5.94 9.37 7.14
C GLY A 182 -6.76 8.30 6.41
N SER A 183 -6.21 7.68 5.36
CA SER A 183 -6.88 6.56 4.68
C SER A 183 -6.94 5.31 5.54
N ASP A 184 -8.14 4.77 5.67
CA ASP A 184 -8.43 3.53 6.36
C ASP A 184 -8.70 2.40 5.35
N LYS A 185 -7.74 1.48 5.21
CA LYS A 185 -7.82 0.39 4.22
C LYS A 185 -8.92 -0.63 4.48
N HIS A 186 -9.57 -0.63 5.66
CA HIS A 186 -10.77 -1.44 5.87
C HIS A 186 -11.89 -1.05 4.90
N TYR A 187 -11.89 0.20 4.45
CA TYR A 187 -12.89 0.78 3.57
C TYR A 187 -12.29 1.12 2.20
N SER A 188 -11.39 0.28 1.68
CA SER A 188 -10.75 0.48 0.39
C SER A 188 -11.76 0.62 -0.76
N PHE A 189 -11.27 1.02 -1.94
CA PHE A 189 -12.11 1.18 -3.12
C PHE A 189 -12.88 -0.11 -3.46
N ALA A 190 -14.20 0.00 -3.55
CA ALA A 190 -15.09 -1.10 -3.85
C ALA A 190 -16.26 -0.66 -4.74
N LEU A 191 -16.73 -1.59 -5.56
CA LEU A 191 -17.99 -1.54 -6.29
C LEU A 191 -18.87 -2.69 -5.75
N PRO A 192 -19.64 -2.47 -4.66
CA PRO A 192 -20.56 -3.47 -4.14
C PRO A 192 -21.65 -3.80 -5.16
N ALA A 193 -22.15 -5.03 -5.12
CA ALA A 193 -23.23 -5.45 -6.00
C ALA A 193 -24.52 -4.69 -5.67
N CYS A 194 -25.28 -4.31 -6.71
CA CYS A 194 -26.61 -3.70 -6.56
C CYS A 194 -27.70 -4.73 -6.17
N VAL A 195 -27.36 -6.01 -6.22
CA VAL A 195 -28.22 -7.13 -5.83
C VAL A 195 -27.42 -8.07 -4.95
N GLU A 196 -28.09 -8.87 -4.11
CA GLU A 196 -27.39 -9.86 -3.30
C GLU A 196 -26.59 -10.83 -4.19
N ASN A 197 -25.31 -11.00 -3.85
CA ASN A 197 -24.41 -11.91 -4.54
C ASN A 197 -23.48 -12.57 -3.50
N PRO A 198 -23.46 -13.92 -3.42
CA PRO A 198 -22.65 -14.63 -2.44
C PRO A 198 -21.15 -14.70 -2.81
N ALA A 199 -20.71 -13.96 -3.83
CA ALA A 199 -19.32 -13.91 -4.27
C ALA A 199 -18.73 -12.50 -4.22
N VAL A 200 -17.42 -12.43 -3.96
CA VAL A 200 -16.59 -11.22 -4.10
C VAL A 200 -15.38 -11.49 -4.98
N HIS A 201 -15.05 -10.51 -5.82
CA HIS A 201 -13.90 -10.50 -6.72
C HIS A 201 -12.86 -9.52 -6.16
N LEU A 202 -11.69 -10.04 -5.82
CA LEU A 202 -10.60 -9.27 -5.23
C LEU A 202 -9.55 -8.93 -6.27
N CYS A 203 -9.25 -7.64 -6.41
CA CYS A 203 -8.17 -7.13 -7.25
C CYS A 203 -7.14 -6.36 -6.40
N GLU A 204 -5.92 -6.20 -6.90
CA GLU A 204 -4.87 -5.50 -6.16
C GLU A 204 -5.12 -3.99 -6.05
N SER A 205 -5.58 -3.35 -7.13
CA SER A 205 -5.80 -1.91 -7.20
C SER A 205 -7.22 -1.51 -7.64
N ALA A 206 -7.55 -0.22 -7.44
CA ALA A 206 -8.82 0.34 -7.92
C ALA A 206 -8.93 0.32 -9.45
N ILE A 207 -7.82 0.52 -10.16
CA ILE A 207 -7.79 0.40 -11.62
C ILE A 207 -8.10 -1.03 -12.05
N ASP A 208 -7.58 -2.03 -11.34
CA ASP A 208 -7.87 -3.44 -11.64
C ASP A 208 -9.34 -3.79 -11.39
N VAL A 209 -9.95 -3.25 -10.31
CA VAL A 209 -11.40 -3.38 -10.07
C VAL A 209 -12.20 -2.83 -11.24
N MET A 210 -11.89 -1.61 -11.70
CA MET A 210 -12.57 -0.99 -12.85
C MET A 210 -12.30 -1.73 -14.17
N SER A 211 -11.10 -2.32 -14.29
CA SER A 211 -10.73 -3.12 -15.46
C SER A 211 -11.49 -4.43 -15.50
N TYR A 212 -11.65 -5.09 -14.35
CA TYR A 212 -12.47 -6.29 -14.23
C TYR A 212 -13.94 -6.01 -14.54
N ALA A 213 -14.49 -4.91 -14.03
CA ALA A 213 -15.84 -4.47 -14.38
C ALA A 213 -16.01 -4.27 -15.89
N THR A 214 -15.00 -3.69 -16.54
CA THR A 214 -14.96 -3.53 -18.00
C THR A 214 -14.89 -4.88 -18.73
N LEU A 215 -14.05 -5.82 -18.26
CA LEU A 215 -13.96 -7.16 -18.83
C LEU A 215 -15.30 -7.92 -18.72
N CYS A 216 -15.97 -7.87 -17.56
CA CYS A 216 -17.31 -8.41 -17.39
C CYS A 216 -18.28 -7.84 -18.43
N LYS A 217 -18.28 -6.52 -18.64
CA LYS A 217 -19.13 -5.88 -19.65
C LYS A 217 -18.82 -6.38 -21.06
N LEU A 218 -17.54 -6.54 -21.41
CA LEU A 218 -17.12 -7.10 -22.70
C LEU A 218 -17.56 -8.55 -22.89
N ASP A 219 -17.72 -9.30 -21.81
CA ASP A 219 -18.26 -10.67 -21.80
C ASP A 219 -19.80 -10.72 -21.77
N GLY A 220 -20.48 -9.57 -21.89
CA GLY A 220 -21.94 -9.48 -21.81
C GLY A 220 -22.51 -9.64 -20.40
N ILE A 221 -21.66 -9.53 -19.37
CA ILE A 221 -22.04 -9.68 -17.96
C ILE A 221 -22.28 -8.31 -17.34
N ASP A 222 -23.41 -8.13 -16.65
CA ASP A 222 -23.64 -6.94 -15.84
C ASP A 222 -22.79 -6.96 -14.58
N TRP A 223 -21.64 -6.27 -14.63
CA TRP A 223 -20.68 -6.18 -13.54
C TRP A 223 -21.27 -5.62 -12.25
N ARG A 224 -22.36 -4.83 -12.31
CA ARG A 224 -23.03 -4.27 -11.13
C ARG A 224 -23.69 -5.34 -10.26
N ARG A 225 -23.81 -6.56 -10.77
CA ARG A 225 -24.27 -7.72 -10.00
C ARG A 225 -23.16 -8.38 -9.21
N HIS A 226 -21.90 -7.98 -9.37
CA HIS A 226 -20.75 -8.54 -8.67
C HIS A 226 -20.26 -7.60 -7.57
N ASN A 227 -19.81 -8.17 -6.45
CA ASN A 227 -19.02 -7.43 -5.48
C ASN A 227 -17.58 -7.37 -5.95
N LEU A 228 -17.07 -6.18 -6.26
CA LEU A 228 -15.69 -5.97 -6.69
C LEU A 228 -14.95 -5.15 -5.64
N LEU A 229 -13.84 -5.67 -5.13
CA LEU A 229 -13.09 -5.06 -4.03
C LEU A 229 -11.60 -4.94 -4.37
N SER A 230 -11.04 -3.75 -4.14
CA SER A 230 -9.59 -3.54 -4.19
C SER A 230 -8.96 -3.82 -2.83
N LEU A 231 -7.80 -4.45 -2.80
CA LEU A 231 -7.00 -4.60 -1.57
C LEU A 231 -6.24 -3.33 -1.18
N ALA A 232 -6.26 -2.28 -2.03
CA ALA A 232 -5.44 -1.08 -1.88
C ALA A 232 -3.92 -1.41 -1.79
N GLY A 233 -3.49 -2.28 -2.71
CA GLY A 233 -2.16 -2.89 -2.73
C GLY A 233 -2.07 -4.13 -1.83
N ILE A 234 -1.03 -4.92 -2.04
CA ILE A 234 -0.73 -6.10 -1.20
C ILE A 234 0.40 -5.80 -0.21
N TYR A 235 0.31 -6.39 0.97
CA TYR A 235 1.40 -6.39 1.93
C TYR A 235 2.31 -7.59 1.69
N GLN A 236 3.60 -7.46 2.01
CA GLN A 236 4.51 -8.59 2.00
C GLN A 236 4.01 -9.64 3.02
N PRO A 237 3.67 -10.86 2.59
CA PRO A 237 3.28 -11.91 3.52
C PRO A 237 4.41 -12.24 4.50
N LYS A 238 4.06 -12.78 5.67
CA LYS A 238 5.09 -13.27 6.60
C LYS A 238 5.87 -14.43 5.99
N LYS A 239 7.10 -14.66 6.48
CA LYS A 239 7.93 -15.82 6.07
C LYS A 239 7.18 -17.14 6.23
N VAL A 240 6.38 -17.27 7.29
CA VAL A 240 5.44 -18.37 7.48
C VAL A 240 4.06 -17.90 7.04
N LEU A 241 3.55 -18.46 5.94
CA LEU A 241 2.29 -18.02 5.33
C LEU A 241 1.10 -18.17 6.30
N ALA A 242 1.05 -19.24 7.09
CA ALA A 242 -0.01 -19.50 8.07
C ALA A 242 -0.09 -18.44 9.19
N GLU A 243 0.98 -17.67 9.42
CA GLU A 243 1.00 -16.58 10.40
C GLU A 243 0.63 -15.22 9.78
N SER A 244 0.37 -15.18 8.47
CA SER A 244 -0.06 -13.97 7.77
C SER A 244 -1.47 -13.59 8.22
N LYS A 245 -1.78 -12.30 8.15
CA LYS A 245 -3.13 -11.81 8.41
C LYS A 245 -3.88 -11.68 7.09
N LEU A 246 -5.20 -11.86 7.14
CA LEU A 246 -6.05 -11.48 6.01
C LEU A 246 -5.90 -9.97 5.72
N PRO A 247 -6.01 -9.56 4.45
CA PRO A 247 -6.11 -8.15 4.10
C PRO A 247 -7.29 -7.50 4.84
N VAL A 248 -7.04 -6.37 5.50
CA VAL A 248 -8.07 -5.68 6.31
C VAL A 248 -9.31 -5.26 5.51
N ALA A 249 -9.12 -4.92 4.23
CA ALA A 249 -10.21 -4.65 3.30
C ALA A 249 -11.13 -5.87 3.15
N LEU A 250 -10.56 -7.06 2.95
CA LEU A 250 -11.32 -8.30 2.80
C LEU A 250 -12.03 -8.66 4.11
N THR A 251 -11.34 -8.57 5.25
CA THR A 251 -11.94 -8.87 6.56
C THR A 251 -13.17 -7.99 6.80
N ARG A 252 -13.03 -6.67 6.67
CA ARG A 252 -14.17 -5.74 6.84
C ARG A 252 -15.29 -6.02 5.83
N PHE A 253 -14.96 -6.27 4.57
CA PHE A 253 -15.97 -6.50 3.54
C PHE A 253 -16.81 -7.76 3.81
N LEU A 254 -16.19 -8.83 4.34
CA LEU A 254 -16.90 -10.05 4.74
C LEU A 254 -17.76 -9.85 5.99
N GLU A 255 -17.31 -9.03 6.95
CA GLU A 255 -18.13 -8.64 8.12
C GLU A 255 -19.40 -7.89 7.69
N ASP A 256 -19.26 -6.97 6.73
CA ASP A 256 -20.37 -6.16 6.22
C ASP A 256 -21.32 -6.96 5.31
N HIS A 257 -20.85 -8.07 4.72
CA HIS A 257 -21.61 -8.91 3.78
C HIS A 257 -21.54 -10.41 4.15
N PRO A 258 -22.23 -10.84 5.22
CA PRO A 258 -22.13 -12.20 5.75
C PRO A 258 -22.66 -13.31 4.83
N SER A 259 -23.41 -12.96 3.78
CA SER A 259 -23.89 -13.91 2.77
C SER A 259 -22.81 -14.34 1.76
N ILE A 260 -21.65 -13.68 1.74
CA ILE A 260 -20.54 -14.07 0.89
C ILE A 260 -19.97 -15.42 1.35
N LYS A 261 -19.83 -16.35 0.39
CA LYS A 261 -19.22 -17.67 0.56
C LYS A 261 -18.14 -17.98 -0.46
N THR A 262 -18.09 -17.27 -1.59
CA THR A 262 -17.07 -17.47 -2.62
C THR A 262 -16.18 -16.25 -2.80
N ILE A 263 -14.87 -16.45 -2.86
CA ILE A 263 -13.87 -15.40 -3.03
C ILE A 263 -13.06 -15.69 -4.29
N TYR A 264 -13.12 -14.82 -5.28
CA TYR A 264 -12.29 -14.87 -6.48
C TYR A 264 -11.06 -13.98 -6.31
N LEU A 265 -9.87 -14.54 -6.53
CA LEU A 265 -8.60 -13.81 -6.44
C LEU A 265 -8.09 -13.46 -7.84
N HIS A 266 -8.11 -12.17 -8.18
CA HIS A 266 -7.56 -11.59 -9.41
C HIS A 266 -6.32 -10.74 -9.11
N LEU A 267 -5.43 -11.23 -8.23
CA LEU A 267 -4.22 -10.53 -7.86
C LEU A 267 -3.16 -10.62 -8.96
N ASP A 268 -2.20 -9.69 -8.94
CA ASP A 268 -1.13 -9.58 -9.93
C ASP A 268 -0.43 -10.93 -10.17
N ASN A 269 -0.15 -11.23 -11.43
CA ASN A 269 0.60 -12.40 -11.85
C ASN A 269 2.12 -12.17 -11.76
N ASP A 270 2.58 -11.59 -10.66
CA ASP A 270 3.99 -11.41 -10.32
C ASP A 270 4.37 -12.15 -9.04
N GLY A 271 5.63 -12.03 -8.61
CA GLY A 271 6.11 -12.69 -7.38
C GLY A 271 5.28 -12.30 -6.15
N PRO A 272 5.18 -11.00 -5.82
CA PRO A 272 4.36 -10.50 -4.73
C PRO A 272 2.88 -10.93 -4.80
N GLY A 273 2.21 -10.75 -5.94
CA GLY A 273 0.79 -11.08 -6.09
C GLY A 273 0.51 -12.58 -5.91
N ARG A 274 1.35 -13.45 -6.47
CA ARG A 274 1.26 -14.91 -6.24
C ARG A 274 1.49 -15.30 -4.78
N LEU A 275 2.40 -14.62 -4.07
CA LEU A 275 2.61 -14.85 -2.64
C LEU A 275 1.40 -14.40 -1.81
N ALA A 276 0.80 -13.24 -2.14
CA ALA A 276 -0.40 -12.75 -1.48
C ALA A 276 -1.59 -13.72 -1.68
N THR A 277 -1.78 -14.23 -2.90
CA THR A 277 -2.78 -15.28 -3.18
C THR A 277 -2.59 -16.51 -2.30
N LYS A 278 -1.36 -17.04 -2.22
CA LYS A 278 -1.05 -18.19 -1.37
C LYS A 278 -1.29 -17.90 0.11
N ALA A 279 -0.94 -16.71 0.58
CA ALA A 279 -1.16 -16.29 1.96
C ALA A 279 -2.65 -16.26 2.30
N ILE A 280 -3.48 -15.63 1.46
CA ILE A 280 -4.94 -15.55 1.66
C ILE A 280 -5.54 -16.96 1.70
N MET A 281 -5.21 -17.82 0.74
CA MET A 281 -5.72 -19.19 0.69
C MET A 281 -5.31 -20.03 1.92
N ALA A 282 -4.17 -19.73 2.54
CA ALA A 282 -3.70 -20.43 3.72
C ALA A 282 -4.39 -20.01 5.02
N VAL A 283 -4.88 -18.76 5.10
CA VAL A 283 -5.37 -18.18 6.37
C VAL A 283 -6.87 -17.85 6.37
N ILE A 284 -7.52 -17.85 5.21
CA ILE A 284 -8.97 -17.69 5.10
C ILE A 284 -9.71 -18.84 5.82
N PRO A 285 -10.80 -18.57 6.56
CA PRO A 285 -11.58 -19.64 7.19
C PRO A 285 -12.12 -20.65 6.17
N LYS A 286 -12.18 -21.92 6.56
CA LYS A 286 -12.57 -23.04 5.68
C LYS A 286 -14.00 -22.98 5.16
N GLU A 287 -14.85 -22.14 5.76
CA GLU A 287 -16.23 -21.91 5.30
C GLU A 287 -16.32 -21.11 3.98
N TYR A 288 -15.22 -20.46 3.56
CA TYR A 288 -15.17 -19.75 2.29
C TYR A 288 -14.54 -20.61 1.19
N GLU A 289 -15.22 -20.68 0.05
CA GLU A 289 -14.65 -21.23 -1.17
C GLU A 289 -13.75 -20.17 -1.83
N VAL A 290 -12.47 -20.47 -2.01
CA VAL A 290 -11.53 -19.53 -2.65
C VAL A 290 -11.08 -20.03 -4.01
N LYS A 291 -11.26 -19.19 -5.03
CA LYS A 291 -10.93 -19.45 -6.43
C LYS A 291 -9.79 -18.54 -6.90
N ASN A 292 -8.61 -19.12 -7.09
CA ASN A 292 -7.48 -18.40 -7.68
C ASN A 292 -7.68 -18.21 -9.19
N ARG A 293 -7.82 -16.96 -9.64
CA ARG A 293 -8.10 -16.57 -11.03
C ARG A 293 -7.21 -15.38 -11.41
N PRO A 294 -5.87 -15.55 -11.44
CA PRO A 294 -4.97 -14.46 -11.80
C PRO A 294 -5.24 -13.98 -13.24
N PRO A 295 -4.80 -12.76 -13.60
CA PRO A 295 -4.92 -12.25 -14.96
C PRO A 295 -4.36 -13.27 -15.98
N PRO A 296 -5.13 -13.66 -17.01
CA PRO A 296 -4.69 -14.66 -17.99
C PRO A 296 -3.54 -14.17 -18.89
N THR A 297 -3.39 -12.85 -19.04
CA THR A 297 -2.37 -12.22 -19.88
C THR A 297 -1.85 -10.95 -19.22
N GLY A 298 -0.55 -10.67 -19.36
CA GLY A 298 0.06 -9.50 -18.73
C GLY A 298 0.27 -9.65 -17.21
N LYS A 299 0.65 -8.55 -16.55
CA LYS A 299 0.99 -8.54 -15.11
C LYS A 299 -0.25 -8.43 -14.24
N ASP A 300 -1.14 -7.49 -14.55
CA ASP A 300 -2.31 -7.15 -13.75
C ASP A 300 -3.62 -7.26 -14.57
N VAL A 301 -4.77 -7.00 -13.95
CA VAL A 301 -6.08 -7.12 -14.64
C VAL A 301 -6.20 -6.06 -15.73
N ASN A 302 -5.62 -4.87 -15.52
CA ASN A 302 -5.62 -3.83 -16.55
C ASN A 302 -4.78 -4.20 -17.77
N ASP A 303 -3.65 -4.88 -17.59
CA ASP A 303 -2.86 -5.41 -18.70
C ASP A 303 -3.66 -6.42 -19.51
N THR A 304 -4.41 -7.33 -18.87
CA THR A 304 -5.34 -8.23 -19.57
C THR A 304 -6.37 -7.45 -20.39
N LEU A 305 -6.97 -6.41 -19.81
CA LEU A 305 -7.92 -5.56 -20.52
C LEU A 305 -7.27 -4.85 -21.71
N CYS A 306 -6.09 -4.27 -21.53
CA CYS A 306 -5.37 -3.58 -22.58
C CYS A 306 -5.01 -4.54 -23.72
N HIS A 307 -4.51 -5.74 -23.42
CA HIS A 307 -4.25 -6.78 -24.41
C HIS A 307 -5.52 -7.15 -25.19
N ARG A 308 -6.64 -7.34 -24.51
CA ARG A 308 -7.93 -7.68 -25.15
C ARG A 308 -8.44 -6.58 -26.09
N LEU A 309 -8.13 -5.32 -25.78
CA LEU A 309 -8.51 -4.14 -26.58
C LEU A 309 -7.46 -3.72 -27.60
N GLY A 310 -6.31 -4.40 -27.68
CA GLY A 310 -5.18 -3.99 -28.54
C GLY A 310 -4.51 -2.68 -28.13
N ILE A 311 -4.66 -2.27 -26.86
CA ILE A 311 -4.05 -1.06 -26.31
C ILE A 311 -2.60 -1.36 -25.90
N PRO A 312 -1.61 -0.57 -26.36
CA PRO A 312 -0.21 -0.76 -25.95
C PRO A 312 -0.04 -0.56 -24.45
N ILE A 313 0.54 -1.56 -23.79
CA ILE A 313 0.93 -1.45 -22.38
C ILE A 313 2.29 -0.78 -22.32
N ARG A 314 2.42 0.30 -21.56
CA ARG A 314 3.73 0.88 -21.27
C ARG A 314 4.48 -0.07 -20.35
N CYS A 315 5.39 -0.87 -20.90
CA CYS A 315 6.38 -1.59 -20.11
C CYS A 315 7.15 -0.57 -19.27
N SER A 316 7.23 -0.78 -17.95
CA SER A 316 8.27 -0.13 -17.17
C SER A 316 9.59 -0.68 -17.66
N ASN A 317 10.30 0.05 -18.53
CA ASN A 317 11.72 -0.17 -18.67
C ASN A 317 12.29 -0.13 -17.25
N GLY A 318 12.81 -1.28 -16.80
CA GLY A 318 13.63 -1.31 -15.61
C GLY A 318 14.67 -0.23 -15.78
N LYS A 319 14.86 0.59 -14.74
CA LYS A 319 16.05 1.43 -14.70
C LYS A 319 17.22 0.46 -14.86
N GLU A 320 17.88 0.53 -16.01
CA GLU A 320 19.20 -0.06 -16.18
C GLU A 320 20.02 0.46 -15.01
N HIS A 321 20.59 -0.48 -14.25
CA HIS A 321 21.65 -0.16 -13.31
C HIS A 321 22.82 0.36 -14.13
N GLU A 322 22.84 1.66 -14.36
CA GLU A 322 24.10 2.36 -14.59
C GLU A 322 24.89 2.33 -13.29
N ARG A 323 26.18 2.05 -13.49
CA ARG A 323 27.15 1.45 -12.56
C ARG A 323 27.58 2.39 -11.44
#